data_AF-A0A966UR24-F1
#
_entry.id   AF-A0A966UR24-F1
#
_cell.length_a   1.000
_cell.length_b   1.000
_cell.length_c   1.000
_cell.angle_alpha   90.00
_cell.angle_beta   90.00
_cell.angle_gamma   90.00
#
_symmetry.space_group_name_H-M   'P 1'
#
loop_
_entity.id
_entity.type
_entity.pdbx_description
1 polymer ?
#
loop_
_entity_poly.entity_id
_entity_poly.type
_entity_poly.pdbx_seq_one_letter_code
_entity_poly.pdbx_strand_id
1 'polypeptide(L)'
;MTRRKKMSKYQDQYNRDIELIARRKALFLKYFTYWKPQIQRVLIQTNLPKEEKVQILLNSVVARQIVTSLGKTTKDLKNALTKYIETPNDEILIERITSLTESGVEAIELEKARRPLTSVIPKDIIGFLPTKLVVDVDPTGEITDIYTRFANKDKNLGIKIEKQKAFIKVKNNFERLLSVGIRSQDPGVRMMTLLIYIMYDTGIRPGEVGEGTSTLKHKYLGPVQKVDNKNLPLPKPEEEVVGTFGAISLEPQHFKVIDGITNLEFYGKSGMVNTAYISKPELNYVIRDILKNVALHKTQGPLFVIDGKPYTRPQINAFYIELLKDAGMPKTEVTGHTLTDMRKLKSATVLHETLLENQSVLDMELVKIEDIYSENAEKEIQKAIVGYLKKAVEQSEIALNHADMDMTINSYINPQVLLNFFQKSGDVTDSFSELINTGGKLEFNLQKFVLQASNRIYNKFVDNSGWGGMMETEEGYGVRSNPLNIPERLKYAKLNKKVIVVDRIEGKQAVCRFGRSTFILPVSALPVGVREGMGLEISLKPVNTKLVRNKLKQIAQRDDGKDFSI
;
A
#
# COMPACT_ATOMS: atom_id res chain seq x y z
N MET A 1 -18.98 -17.61 42.47
CA MET A 1 -18.71 -17.88 41.04
C MET A 1 -18.09 -16.64 40.39
N THR A 2 -16.76 -16.59 40.31
CA THR A 2 -16.06 -15.54 39.55
C THR A 2 -16.35 -15.74 38.07
N ARG A 3 -17.12 -14.83 37.45
CA ARG A 3 -17.32 -14.79 36.00
C ARG A 3 -15.94 -14.68 35.35
N ARG A 4 -15.41 -15.79 34.82
CA ARG A 4 -14.20 -15.77 33.97
C ARG A 4 -14.51 -14.84 32.80
N LYS A 5 -13.78 -13.73 32.72
CA LYS A 5 -13.86 -12.78 31.61
C LYS A 5 -13.56 -13.58 30.34
N LYS A 6 -14.54 -13.74 29.45
CA LYS A 6 -14.39 -14.47 28.19
C LYS A 6 -13.22 -13.85 27.43
N MET A 7 -12.15 -14.59 27.25
CA MET A 7 -10.98 -14.12 26.50
C MET A 7 -11.42 -13.93 25.04
N SER A 8 -10.85 -12.93 24.36
CA SER A 8 -11.12 -12.74 22.93
C SER A 8 -10.47 -13.87 22.14
N LYS A 9 -11.10 -14.32 21.03
CA LYS A 9 -10.56 -15.38 20.16
C LYS A 9 -9.09 -15.17 19.77
N TYR A 10 -8.66 -13.92 19.56
CA TYR A 10 -7.26 -13.60 19.21
C TYR A 10 -6.28 -13.76 20.38
N GLN A 11 -6.74 -13.58 21.62
CA GLN A 11 -5.94 -13.88 22.80
C GLN A 11 -5.78 -15.39 22.97
N ASP A 12 -6.85 -16.16 22.75
CA ASP A 12 -6.79 -17.62 22.77
C ASP A 12 -5.85 -18.14 21.67
N GLN A 13 -5.93 -17.57 20.47
CA GLN A 13 -5.00 -17.88 19.37
C GLN A 13 -3.56 -17.56 19.75
N TYR A 14 -3.29 -16.38 20.29
CA TYR A 14 -1.94 -16.01 20.74
C TYR A 14 -1.42 -16.93 21.83
N ASN A 15 -2.25 -17.30 22.80
CA ASN A 15 -1.85 -18.23 23.87
C ASN A 15 -1.49 -19.61 23.29
N ARG A 16 -2.26 -20.11 22.32
CA ARG A 16 -1.95 -21.36 21.60
C ARG A 16 -0.64 -21.27 20.82
N ASP A 17 -0.40 -20.16 20.14
CA ASP A 17 0.84 -19.90 19.39
C ASP A 17 2.06 -19.90 20.35
N ILE A 18 1.96 -19.23 21.49
CA ILE A 18 3.03 -19.18 22.51
C ILE A 18 3.23 -20.55 23.17
N GLU A 19 2.17 -21.29 23.46
CA GLU A 19 2.27 -22.63 24.02
C GLU A 19 2.96 -23.60 23.05
N LEU A 20 2.64 -23.51 21.76
CA LEU A 20 3.30 -24.29 20.72
C LEU A 20 4.80 -24.00 20.66
N ILE A 21 5.18 -22.72 20.68
CA ILE A 21 6.58 -22.30 20.76
C ILE A 21 7.24 -22.87 22.01
N ALA A 22 6.62 -22.72 23.18
CA ALA A 22 7.16 -23.22 24.45
C ALA A 22 7.40 -24.73 24.43
N ARG A 23 6.45 -25.52 23.90
CA ARG A 23 6.61 -26.98 23.73
C ARG A 23 7.80 -27.32 22.83
N ARG A 24 8.01 -26.56 21.75
CA ARG A 24 9.14 -26.77 20.82
C ARG A 24 10.47 -26.39 21.44
N LYS A 25 10.53 -25.31 22.23
CA LYS A 25 11.70 -24.93 23.03
C LYS A 25 12.06 -26.02 24.05
N ALA A 26 11.08 -26.54 24.78
CA ALA A 26 11.30 -27.60 25.75
C ALA A 26 11.85 -28.88 25.10
N LEU A 27 11.34 -29.24 23.91
CA LEU A 27 11.86 -30.36 23.13
C LEU A 27 13.31 -30.12 22.68
N PHE A 28 13.63 -28.91 22.21
CA PHE A 28 15.00 -28.55 21.87
C PHE A 28 15.94 -28.66 23.08
N LEU A 29 15.57 -28.12 24.24
CA LEU A 29 16.39 -28.20 25.46
C LEU A 29 16.67 -29.66 25.84
N LYS A 30 15.67 -30.53 25.72
CA LYS A 30 15.85 -31.98 25.91
C LYS A 30 16.88 -32.55 24.95
N TYR A 31 16.80 -32.23 23.65
CA TYR A 31 17.81 -32.65 22.67
C TYR A 31 19.20 -32.09 22.97
N PHE A 32 19.30 -30.82 23.38
CA PHE A 32 20.56 -30.19 23.71
C PHE A 32 21.26 -30.89 24.89
N THR A 33 20.51 -31.27 25.93
CA THR A 33 21.06 -32.04 27.06
C THR A 33 21.69 -33.35 26.60
N TYR A 34 21.08 -34.06 25.64
CA TYR A 34 21.67 -35.27 25.05
C TYR A 34 22.84 -34.98 24.10
N TRP A 35 22.83 -33.84 23.42
CA TRP A 35 23.86 -33.48 22.45
C TRP A 35 25.14 -32.95 23.10
N LYS A 36 25.02 -32.28 24.25
CA LYS A 36 26.11 -31.59 24.95
C LYS A 36 27.35 -32.46 25.17
N PRO A 37 27.26 -33.73 25.62
CA PRO A 37 28.44 -34.58 25.76
C PRO A 37 29.18 -34.81 24.43
N GLN A 38 28.45 -34.96 23.32
CA GLN A 38 29.05 -35.12 21.99
C GLN A 38 29.71 -33.82 21.53
N ILE A 39 29.05 -32.67 21.76
CA ILE A 39 29.62 -31.35 21.48
C ILE A 39 30.95 -31.17 22.22
N GLN A 40 30.98 -31.46 23.52
CA GLN A 40 32.19 -31.33 24.34
C GLN A 40 33.31 -32.25 23.85
N ARG A 41 33.01 -33.51 23.48
CA ARG A 41 34.00 -34.44 22.91
C ARG A 41 34.61 -33.91 21.62
N VAL A 42 33.82 -33.30 20.73
CA VAL A 42 34.32 -32.74 19.48
C VAL A 42 35.14 -31.46 19.72
N LEU A 43 34.74 -30.64 20.69
CA LEU A 43 35.47 -29.41 21.03
C LEU A 43 36.90 -29.70 21.50
N ILE A 44 37.09 -30.69 22.39
CA ILE A 44 38.41 -31.03 22.97
C ILE A 44 39.38 -31.69 21.98
N GLN A 45 38.93 -32.12 20.80
CA GLN A 45 39.80 -32.69 19.77
C GLN A 45 40.65 -31.59 19.14
N THR A 46 41.85 -31.36 19.66
CA THR A 46 42.75 -30.28 19.23
C THR A 46 43.25 -30.44 17.79
N ASN A 47 43.30 -31.68 17.29
CA ASN A 47 43.87 -31.99 15.97
C ASN A 47 42.87 -31.82 14.81
N LEU A 48 41.59 -31.55 15.10
CA LEU A 48 40.58 -31.39 14.06
C LEU A 48 40.41 -29.92 13.66
N PRO A 49 40.47 -29.59 12.36
CA PRO A 49 40.05 -28.30 11.84
C PRO A 49 38.62 -27.96 12.26
N LYS A 50 38.35 -26.67 12.39
CA LYS A 50 37.03 -26.16 12.81
C LYS A 50 35.90 -26.62 11.88
N GLU A 51 36.13 -26.61 10.58
CA GLU A 51 35.17 -27.01 9.56
C GLU A 51 34.78 -28.48 9.72
N GLU A 52 35.76 -29.33 10.07
CA GLU A 52 35.56 -30.75 10.32
C GLU A 52 34.77 -30.99 11.61
N LYS A 53 35.10 -30.26 12.68
CA LYS A 53 34.30 -30.27 13.93
C LYS A 53 32.84 -29.91 13.69
N VAL A 54 32.59 -28.85 12.91
CA VAL A 54 31.23 -28.45 12.52
C VAL A 54 30.53 -29.56 11.75
N GLN A 55 31.22 -30.19 10.80
CA GLN A 55 30.63 -31.26 9.97
C GLN A 55 30.29 -32.51 10.79
N ILE A 56 31.15 -32.91 11.74
CA ILE A 56 30.88 -34.02 12.66
C ILE A 56 29.62 -33.74 13.48
N LEU A 57 29.49 -32.52 14.02
CA LEU A 57 28.33 -32.13 14.81
C LEU A 57 27.06 -32.07 13.97
N LEU A 58 27.12 -31.51 12.75
CA LEU A 58 25.98 -31.46 11.82
C LEU A 58 25.51 -32.85 11.37
N ASN A 59 26.42 -33.82 11.24
CA ASN A 59 26.09 -35.19 10.85
C ASN A 59 25.51 -36.04 12.00
N SER A 60 25.53 -35.53 13.23
CA SER A 60 24.96 -36.23 14.38
C SER A 60 23.45 -36.48 14.23
N VAL A 61 22.95 -37.55 14.85
CA VAL A 61 21.51 -37.84 14.90
C VAL A 61 20.76 -36.68 15.55
N VAL A 62 21.33 -36.08 16.59
CA VAL A 62 20.70 -34.97 17.31
C VAL A 62 20.62 -33.71 16.44
N ALA A 63 21.66 -33.38 15.68
CA ALA A 63 21.59 -32.27 14.73
C ALA A 63 20.50 -32.48 13.67
N ARG A 64 20.34 -33.70 13.13
CA ARG A 64 19.26 -34.03 12.19
C ARG A 64 17.87 -33.88 12.81
N GLN A 65 17.70 -34.32 14.06
CA GLN A 65 16.45 -34.15 14.82
C GLN A 65 16.17 -32.67 15.10
N ILE A 66 17.19 -31.89 15.46
CA ILE A 66 17.10 -30.44 15.62
C ILE A 66 16.66 -29.83 14.28
N VAL A 67 17.40 -30.00 13.18
CA VAL A 67 17.04 -29.45 11.86
C VAL A 67 15.59 -29.78 11.46
N THR A 68 15.18 -31.05 11.62
CA THR A 68 13.82 -31.51 11.31
C THR A 68 12.76 -30.83 12.19
N SER A 69 13.03 -30.71 13.50
CA SER A 69 12.09 -30.10 14.45
C SER A 69 12.05 -28.57 14.40
N LEU A 70 13.13 -27.95 13.94
CA LEU A 70 13.24 -26.49 13.77
C LEU A 70 12.61 -26.00 12.46
N GLY A 71 12.45 -26.84 11.43
CA GLY A 71 11.97 -26.36 10.12
C GLY A 71 12.90 -25.35 9.45
N LYS A 72 14.19 -25.37 9.81
CA LYS A 72 15.23 -24.49 9.28
C LYS A 72 16.24 -25.30 8.47
N THR A 73 17.11 -24.60 7.76
CA THR A 73 18.12 -25.24 6.91
C THR A 73 19.33 -25.70 7.74
N THR A 74 20.05 -26.71 7.26
CA THR A 74 21.34 -27.13 7.82
C THR A 74 22.35 -25.96 7.89
N LYS A 75 22.20 -24.95 7.02
CA LYS A 75 23.03 -23.73 7.00
C LYS A 75 22.87 -22.90 8.27
N ASP A 76 21.68 -22.78 8.81
CA ASP A 76 21.43 -21.97 10.02
C ASP A 76 22.08 -22.61 11.25
N LEU A 77 21.93 -23.93 11.38
CA LEU A 77 22.59 -24.70 12.43
C LEU A 77 24.11 -24.70 12.27
N LYS A 78 24.62 -24.79 11.03
CA LYS A 78 26.05 -24.64 10.72
C LYS A 78 26.59 -23.34 11.28
N ASN A 79 25.94 -22.21 10.98
CA ASN A 79 26.36 -20.90 11.45
C ASN A 79 26.30 -20.75 12.98
N ALA A 80 25.36 -21.41 13.65
CA ALA A 80 25.29 -21.45 15.11
C ALA A 80 26.50 -22.20 15.70
N LEU A 81 26.77 -23.40 15.19
CA LEU A 81 27.88 -24.25 15.61
C LEU A 81 29.25 -23.63 15.32
N THR A 82 29.42 -23.01 14.14
CA THR A 82 30.66 -22.32 13.76
C THR A 82 31.04 -21.26 14.79
N LYS A 83 30.09 -20.41 15.21
CA LYS A 83 30.36 -19.39 16.24
C LYS A 83 30.61 -19.99 17.62
N TYR A 84 29.88 -21.04 17.97
CA TYR A 84 30.11 -21.72 19.25
C TYR A 84 31.48 -22.39 19.34
N ILE A 85 31.99 -22.96 18.24
CA ILE A 85 33.35 -23.52 18.21
C ILE A 85 34.42 -22.42 18.32
N GLU A 86 34.18 -21.23 17.77
CA GLU A 86 35.08 -20.07 17.93
C GLU A 86 35.09 -19.54 19.37
N THR A 87 33.95 -19.55 20.04
CA THR A 87 33.79 -19.01 21.40
C THR A 87 32.81 -19.88 22.17
N PRO A 88 33.29 -20.97 22.80
CA PRO A 88 32.43 -21.92 23.50
C PRO A 88 31.69 -21.26 24.66
N ASN A 89 30.37 -21.10 24.51
CA ASN A 89 29.48 -20.62 25.54
C ASN A 89 28.10 -21.26 25.34
N ASP A 90 27.72 -22.13 26.27
CA ASP A 90 26.48 -22.91 26.19
C ASP A 90 25.24 -22.02 26.17
N GLU A 91 25.22 -20.93 26.94
CA GLU A 91 24.09 -20.01 27.02
C GLU A 91 23.84 -19.34 25.66
N ILE A 92 24.91 -18.87 25.00
CA ILE A 92 24.83 -18.25 23.67
C ILE A 92 24.32 -19.26 22.63
N LEU A 93 24.79 -20.51 22.68
CA LEU A 93 24.34 -21.54 21.74
C LEU A 93 22.87 -21.91 21.97
N ILE A 94 22.48 -22.10 23.24
CA ILE A 94 21.09 -22.37 23.62
C ILE A 94 20.18 -21.24 23.17
N GLU A 95 20.53 -19.98 23.45
CA GLU A 95 19.76 -18.80 23.05
C GLU A 95 19.61 -18.75 21.52
N ARG A 96 20.71 -18.95 20.79
CA ARG A 96 20.70 -18.88 19.33
C ARG A 96 19.86 -19.98 18.70
N ILE A 97 19.98 -21.23 19.17
CA ILE A 97 19.15 -22.32 18.64
C ILE A 97 17.69 -22.17 19.09
N THR A 98 17.43 -21.66 20.29
CA THR A 98 16.08 -21.34 20.76
C THR A 98 15.42 -20.29 19.87
N SER A 99 16.13 -19.21 19.52
CA SER A 99 15.67 -18.20 18.56
C SER A 99 15.42 -18.79 17.15
N LEU A 100 16.30 -19.70 16.70
CA LEU A 100 16.07 -20.45 15.45
C LEU A 100 14.82 -21.35 15.53
N THR A 101 14.55 -21.94 16.70
CA THR A 101 13.36 -22.75 16.97
C THR A 101 12.10 -21.91 16.86
N GLU A 102 12.07 -20.76 17.53
CA GLU A 102 10.94 -19.83 17.48
C GLU A 102 10.65 -19.41 16.04
N SER A 103 11.65 -18.86 15.36
CA SER A 103 11.49 -18.38 13.98
C SER A 103 11.16 -19.47 12.96
N GLY A 104 11.53 -20.72 13.23
CA GLY A 104 11.21 -21.87 12.40
C GLY A 104 9.79 -22.37 12.58
N VAL A 105 9.35 -22.50 13.84
CA VAL A 105 7.96 -22.84 14.18
C VAL A 105 7.01 -21.77 13.65
N GLU A 106 7.34 -20.49 13.85
CA GLU A 106 6.56 -19.38 13.30
C GLU A 106 6.43 -19.51 11.78
N ALA A 107 7.53 -19.74 11.05
CA ALA A 107 7.51 -19.84 9.60
C ALA A 107 6.63 -20.98 9.09
N ILE A 108 6.79 -22.20 9.62
CA ILE A 108 6.00 -23.37 9.19
C ILE A 108 4.51 -23.16 9.45
N GLU A 109 4.18 -22.72 10.66
CA GLU A 109 2.78 -22.59 11.07
C GLU A 109 2.08 -21.42 10.41
N LEU A 110 2.84 -20.36 10.11
CA LEU A 110 2.34 -19.25 9.33
C LEU A 110 2.16 -19.64 7.87
N GLU A 111 3.09 -20.36 7.24
CA GLU A 111 2.93 -20.87 5.87
C GLU A 111 1.67 -21.72 5.73
N LYS A 112 1.43 -22.65 6.66
CA LYS A 112 0.20 -23.46 6.69
C LYS A 112 -1.05 -22.59 6.79
N ALA A 113 -1.07 -21.64 7.73
CA ALA A 113 -2.23 -20.78 7.95
C ALA A 113 -2.48 -19.81 6.79
N ARG A 114 -1.42 -19.39 6.10
CA ARG A 114 -1.49 -18.47 4.96
C ARG A 114 -1.83 -19.15 3.64
N ARG A 115 -1.94 -20.47 3.61
CA ARG A 115 -2.21 -21.23 2.39
C ARG A 115 -3.41 -20.70 1.58
N PRO A 116 -4.58 -20.39 2.17
CA PRO A 116 -5.71 -19.83 1.41
C PRO A 116 -5.34 -18.55 0.66
N LEU A 117 -4.55 -17.67 1.30
CA LEU A 117 -4.07 -16.44 0.70
C LEU A 117 -3.02 -16.69 -0.39
N THR A 118 -2.02 -17.52 -0.10
CA THR A 118 -0.88 -17.77 -1.00
C THR A 118 -1.21 -18.65 -2.20
N SER A 119 -2.32 -19.40 -2.16
CA SER A 119 -2.81 -20.16 -3.31
C SER A 119 -3.60 -19.32 -4.31
N VAL A 120 -4.12 -18.16 -3.88
CA VAL A 120 -4.97 -17.30 -4.72
C VAL A 120 -4.19 -16.11 -5.26
N ILE A 121 -3.39 -15.45 -4.41
CA ILE A 121 -2.71 -14.20 -4.79
C ILE A 121 -1.26 -14.48 -5.22
N PRO A 122 -0.79 -13.93 -6.36
CA PRO A 122 0.59 -14.07 -6.79
C PRO A 122 1.61 -13.55 -5.76
N LYS A 123 2.78 -14.20 -5.69
CA LYS A 123 3.82 -13.92 -4.69
C LYS A 123 4.26 -12.45 -4.65
N ASP A 124 4.42 -11.81 -5.82
CA ASP A 124 4.89 -10.42 -5.89
C ASP A 124 3.82 -9.43 -5.39
N ILE A 125 2.54 -9.79 -5.50
CA ILE A 125 1.42 -8.99 -5.00
C ILE A 125 1.24 -9.22 -3.49
N ILE A 126 1.47 -10.44 -3.01
CA ILE A 126 1.47 -10.77 -1.57
C ILE A 126 2.49 -9.94 -0.79
N GLY A 127 3.57 -9.48 -1.43
CA GLY A 127 4.56 -8.58 -0.81
C GLY A 127 3.97 -7.29 -0.25
N PHE A 128 2.82 -6.83 -0.75
CA PHE A 128 2.13 -5.63 -0.25
C PHE A 128 1.17 -5.89 0.90
N LEU A 129 1.02 -7.15 1.33
CA LEU A 129 0.22 -7.55 2.49
C LEU A 129 1.12 -7.84 3.69
N PRO A 130 0.64 -7.64 4.94
CA PRO A 130 1.41 -7.96 6.13
C PRO A 130 1.95 -9.39 6.12
N THR A 131 3.22 -9.56 6.47
CA THR A 131 3.93 -10.85 6.43
C THR A 131 3.34 -11.90 7.35
N LYS A 132 2.67 -11.49 8.44
CA LYS A 132 1.98 -12.37 9.39
C LYS A 132 0.46 -12.41 9.20
N LEU A 133 -0.07 -11.84 8.11
CA LEU A 133 -1.49 -11.84 7.76
C LEU A 133 -2.00 -13.25 7.53
N VAL A 134 -3.10 -13.62 8.18
CA VAL A 134 -3.88 -14.81 7.88
C VAL A 134 -5.30 -14.38 7.50
N VAL A 135 -5.85 -15.05 6.47
CA VAL A 135 -7.21 -14.87 5.99
C VAL A 135 -7.90 -16.23 6.03
N ASP A 136 -8.90 -16.34 6.90
CA ASP A 136 -9.73 -17.54 7.00
C ASP A 136 -10.90 -17.42 6.03
N VAL A 137 -11.19 -18.50 5.30
CA VAL A 137 -12.28 -18.57 4.34
C VAL A 137 -13.21 -19.73 4.66
N ASP A 138 -14.48 -19.58 4.34
CA ASP A 138 -15.44 -20.68 4.40
C ASP A 138 -15.31 -21.61 3.17
N PRO A 139 -16.07 -22.73 3.10
CA PRO A 139 -16.02 -23.64 1.95
C PRO A 139 -16.38 -23.01 0.59
N THR A 140 -17.06 -21.86 0.58
CA THR A 140 -17.43 -21.12 -0.64
C THR A 140 -16.38 -20.09 -1.06
N GLY A 141 -15.33 -19.92 -0.25
CA GLY A 141 -14.26 -18.96 -0.44
C GLY A 141 -14.53 -17.57 0.17
N GLU A 142 -15.64 -17.39 0.89
CA GLU A 142 -15.97 -16.13 1.57
C GLU A 142 -15.04 -15.90 2.76
N ILE A 143 -14.49 -14.69 2.87
CA ILE A 143 -13.60 -14.31 3.97
C ILE A 143 -14.42 -14.23 5.27
N THR A 144 -14.03 -15.03 6.26
CA THR A 144 -14.68 -15.10 7.58
C THR A 144 -13.87 -14.42 8.68
N ASP A 145 -12.54 -14.32 8.53
CA ASP A 145 -11.67 -13.62 9.47
C ASP A 145 -10.39 -13.10 8.82
N ILE A 146 -9.88 -11.99 9.32
CA ILE A 146 -8.60 -11.39 8.91
C ILE A 146 -7.83 -11.05 10.17
N TYR A 147 -6.66 -11.68 10.36
CA TYR A 147 -5.92 -11.53 11.61
C TYR A 147 -4.42 -11.76 11.45
N THR A 148 -3.69 -11.69 12.56
CA THR A 148 -2.25 -11.93 12.61
C THR A 148 -1.93 -13.09 13.55
N ARG A 149 -1.13 -14.05 13.10
CA ARG A 149 -0.57 -15.07 13.99
C ARG A 149 0.73 -14.60 14.64
N PHE A 150 1.06 -15.16 15.81
CA PHE A 150 2.26 -14.79 16.58
C PHE A 150 2.36 -13.29 16.91
N ALA A 151 1.21 -12.62 16.99
CA ALA A 151 1.08 -11.25 17.46
C ALA A 151 0.19 -11.26 18.69
N ASN A 152 0.62 -10.52 19.72
CA ASN A 152 -0.22 -10.35 20.91
C ASN A 152 -1.55 -9.66 20.54
N LYS A 153 -2.53 -9.75 21.43
CA LYS A 153 -3.89 -9.25 21.18
C LYS A 153 -3.90 -7.79 20.67
N ASP A 154 -3.17 -6.88 21.31
CA ASP A 154 -3.21 -5.46 20.95
C ASP A 154 -2.51 -5.14 19.61
N LYS A 155 -1.62 -6.03 19.15
CA LYS A 155 -0.96 -5.94 17.85
C LYS A 155 -1.67 -6.77 16.77
N ASN A 156 -2.67 -7.57 17.13
CA ASN A 156 -3.42 -8.39 16.18
C ASN A 156 -4.21 -7.51 15.21
N LEU A 157 -4.10 -7.82 13.93
CA LEU A 157 -4.71 -7.04 12.87
C LEU A 157 -6.25 -7.04 12.92
N GLY A 158 -6.90 -8.13 13.30
CA GLY A 158 -8.36 -8.17 13.41
C GLY A 158 -8.88 -7.13 14.40
N ILE A 159 -8.20 -6.95 15.54
CA ILE A 159 -8.53 -5.89 16.51
C ILE A 159 -8.27 -4.50 15.93
N LYS A 160 -7.21 -4.32 15.13
CA LYS A 160 -6.95 -3.03 14.48
C LYS A 160 -8.05 -2.68 13.47
N ILE A 161 -8.50 -3.65 12.68
CA ILE A 161 -9.60 -3.49 11.71
C ILE A 161 -10.89 -3.10 12.44
N GLU A 162 -11.24 -3.79 13.52
CA GLU A 162 -12.45 -3.47 14.29
C GLU A 162 -12.39 -2.06 14.91
N LYS A 163 -11.23 -1.62 15.41
CA LYS A 163 -11.05 -0.24 15.88
C LYS A 163 -11.20 0.79 14.76
N GLN A 164 -10.71 0.50 13.56
CA GLN A 164 -10.88 1.39 12.41
C GLN A 164 -12.35 1.47 11.98
N LYS A 165 -13.06 0.34 11.93
CA LYS A 165 -14.51 0.31 11.68
C LYS A 165 -15.28 1.13 12.70
N ALA A 166 -14.98 0.96 14.00
CA ALA A 166 -15.59 1.74 15.08
C ALA A 166 -15.31 3.24 14.92
N PHE A 167 -14.06 3.62 14.61
CA PHE A 167 -13.71 5.02 14.38
C PHE A 167 -14.48 5.62 13.20
N ILE A 168 -14.52 4.91 12.07
CA ILE A 168 -15.19 5.41 10.86
C ILE A 168 -16.67 5.70 11.09
N LYS A 169 -17.37 4.90 11.91
CA LYS A 169 -18.77 5.15 12.28
C LYS A 169 -18.99 6.51 12.95
N VAL A 170 -17.99 7.03 13.67
CA VAL A 170 -18.07 8.29 14.42
C VAL A 170 -17.23 9.42 13.80
N LYS A 171 -16.56 9.17 12.67
CA LYS A 171 -15.58 10.07 12.05
C LYS A 171 -16.13 11.49 11.84
N ASN A 172 -17.31 11.62 11.26
CA ASN A 172 -17.89 12.94 10.96
C ASN A 172 -18.16 13.75 12.24
N ASN A 173 -18.66 13.10 13.29
CA ASN A 173 -18.86 13.75 14.59
C ASN A 173 -17.53 14.12 15.25
N PHE A 174 -16.54 13.22 15.18
CA PHE A 174 -15.20 13.47 15.69
C PHE A 174 -14.56 14.69 15.00
N GLU A 175 -14.61 14.76 13.67
CA GLU A 175 -14.12 15.91 12.89
C GLU A 175 -14.86 17.20 13.25
N ARG A 176 -16.19 17.16 13.39
CA ARG A 176 -16.98 18.31 13.85
C ARG A 176 -16.54 18.78 15.24
N LEU A 177 -16.32 17.86 16.18
CA LEU A 177 -15.83 18.19 17.53
C LEU A 177 -14.43 18.80 17.49
N LEU A 178 -13.54 18.33 16.60
CA LEU A 178 -12.24 18.96 16.39
C LEU A 178 -12.38 20.40 15.89
N SER A 179 -13.20 20.63 14.85
CA SER A 179 -13.41 21.97 14.28
C SER A 179 -14.04 22.95 15.27
N VAL A 180 -14.93 22.48 16.16
CA VAL A 180 -15.51 23.29 17.24
C VAL A 180 -14.49 23.52 18.37
N GLY A 181 -13.79 22.47 18.80
CA GLY A 181 -12.88 22.52 19.95
C GLY A 181 -11.67 23.43 19.72
N ILE A 182 -11.14 23.53 18.49
CA ILE A 182 -10.07 24.50 18.17
C ILE A 182 -10.50 25.97 18.28
N ARG A 183 -11.80 26.24 18.45
CA ARG A 183 -12.38 27.58 18.68
C ARG A 183 -12.90 27.76 20.10
N SER A 184 -12.63 26.80 20.99
CA SER A 184 -13.09 26.87 22.39
C SER A 184 -12.54 28.10 23.10
N GLN A 185 -13.36 28.67 23.99
CA GLN A 185 -12.94 29.74 24.90
C GLN A 185 -12.08 29.21 26.05
N ASP A 186 -12.21 27.92 26.38
CA ASP A 186 -11.32 27.22 27.30
C ASP A 186 -9.96 26.98 26.61
N PRO A 187 -8.86 27.61 27.07
CA PRO A 187 -7.55 27.47 26.44
C PRO A 187 -7.01 26.04 26.46
N GLY A 188 -7.32 25.26 27.49
CA GLY A 188 -6.90 23.88 27.64
C GLY A 188 -7.57 22.97 26.61
N VAL A 189 -8.90 23.06 26.50
CA VAL A 189 -9.67 22.35 25.47
C VAL A 189 -9.20 22.75 24.08
N ARG A 190 -8.99 24.05 23.84
CA ARG A 190 -8.54 24.57 22.54
C ARG A 190 -7.20 23.98 22.12
N MET A 191 -6.20 24.00 23.00
CA MET A 191 -4.85 23.50 22.69
C MET A 191 -4.80 21.99 22.56
N MET A 192 -5.47 21.22 23.43
CA MET A 192 -5.53 19.76 23.29
C MET A 192 -6.24 19.34 22.00
N THR A 193 -7.33 20.02 21.65
CA THR A 193 -8.05 19.78 20.39
C THR A 193 -7.16 20.08 19.19
N LEU A 194 -6.44 21.21 19.23
CA LEU A 194 -5.52 21.59 18.16
C LEU A 194 -4.43 20.55 17.94
N LEU A 195 -3.82 20.06 19.02
CA LEU A 195 -2.78 19.03 18.96
C LEU A 195 -3.32 17.71 18.38
N ILE A 196 -4.51 17.27 18.79
CA ILE A 196 -5.17 16.10 18.19
C ILE A 196 -5.50 16.33 16.72
N TYR A 197 -5.99 17.51 16.36
CA TYR A 197 -6.33 17.82 14.97
C TYR A 197 -5.10 17.78 14.06
N ILE A 198 -3.97 18.35 14.51
CA ILE A 198 -2.69 18.23 13.79
C ILE A 198 -2.30 16.76 13.62
N MET A 199 -2.32 15.96 14.69
CA MET A 199 -1.99 14.53 14.59
C MET A 199 -2.93 13.75 13.66
N TYR A 200 -4.22 14.09 13.67
CA TYR A 200 -5.24 13.47 12.83
C TYR A 200 -5.03 13.82 11.35
N ASP A 201 -4.81 15.10 11.04
CA ASP A 201 -4.65 15.59 9.67
C ASP A 201 -3.32 15.13 9.04
N THR A 202 -2.24 15.22 9.80
CA THR A 202 -0.87 14.99 9.32
C THR A 202 -0.33 13.58 9.57
N GLY A 203 -0.94 12.83 10.49
CA GLY A 203 -0.40 11.55 10.93
C GLY A 203 0.86 11.65 11.79
N ILE A 204 1.29 12.82 12.29
CA ILE A 204 2.48 12.97 13.14
C ILE A 204 2.35 12.17 14.46
N ARG A 205 3.47 11.66 15.00
CA ARG A 205 3.49 10.94 16.29
C ARG A 205 3.24 11.92 17.44
N PRO A 206 2.60 11.50 18.55
CA PRO A 206 2.42 12.38 19.71
C PRO A 206 3.75 12.88 20.28
N GLY A 207 4.79 12.04 20.31
CA GLY A 207 6.04 12.35 21.02
C GLY A 207 5.89 12.20 22.53
N GLU A 208 6.89 12.68 23.25
CA GLU A 208 6.91 12.81 24.71
C GLU A 208 7.17 14.28 25.08
N VAL A 209 7.14 14.61 26.37
CA VAL A 209 7.47 15.97 26.83
C VAL A 209 8.97 16.24 26.61
N GLY A 210 9.26 17.35 25.95
CA GLY A 210 10.63 17.80 25.67
C GLY A 210 11.22 17.26 24.37
N GLU A 211 12.43 17.72 24.09
CA GLU A 211 13.26 17.26 22.97
C GLU A 211 13.88 15.89 23.32
N GLY A 212 13.69 14.91 22.45
CA GLY A 212 14.50 13.68 22.46
C GLY A 212 15.76 13.88 21.61
N THR A 213 16.74 13.00 21.67
CA THR A 213 17.92 13.09 20.79
C THR A 213 18.06 11.87 19.89
N SER A 214 18.68 12.04 18.72
CA SER A 214 19.08 10.94 17.84
C SER A 214 20.40 11.26 17.15
N THR A 215 21.21 10.23 16.94
CA THR A 215 22.47 10.35 16.22
C THR A 215 22.26 10.04 14.75
N LEU A 216 22.42 11.04 13.89
CA LEU A 216 22.49 10.88 12.44
C LEU A 216 23.88 10.37 12.06
N LYS A 217 23.92 9.36 11.19
CA LYS A 217 25.16 8.90 10.58
C LYS A 217 25.22 9.41 9.16
N HIS A 218 26.02 10.44 8.92
CA HIS A 218 26.24 10.96 7.57
C HIS A 218 27.01 9.91 6.76
N LYS A 219 26.41 9.40 5.68
CA LYS A 219 27.15 8.54 4.73
C LYS A 219 28.20 9.40 4.04
N TYR A 220 29.47 9.00 4.11
CA TYR A 220 30.47 9.55 3.20
C TYR A 220 30.10 9.20 1.75
N LEU A 221 29.84 10.22 0.94
CA LEU A 221 29.95 10.18 -0.51
C LEU A 221 31.39 10.57 -0.90
N GLY A 222 32.36 9.75 -0.49
CA GLY A 222 33.77 9.90 -0.90
C GLY A 222 34.17 8.77 -1.85
N PRO A 223 35.00 9.03 -2.88
CA PRO A 223 35.55 7.94 -3.69
C PRO A 223 36.37 7.01 -2.81
N VAL A 224 36.25 5.70 -3.03
CA VAL A 224 37.13 4.70 -2.40
C VAL A 224 38.56 5.03 -2.81
N GLN A 225 39.35 5.57 -1.88
CA GLN A 225 40.76 5.84 -2.14
C GLN A 225 41.48 4.49 -2.26
N LYS A 226 41.98 4.21 -3.46
CA LYS A 226 42.89 3.10 -3.73
C LYS A 226 44.31 3.63 -3.67
N VAL A 227 45.11 3.10 -2.77
CA VAL A 227 46.57 3.26 -2.77
C VAL A 227 47.14 1.84 -2.84
N ASP A 228 48.04 1.57 -3.79
CA ASP A 228 48.70 0.27 -4.00
C ASP A 228 47.76 -0.94 -4.11
N ASN A 229 46.68 -0.83 -4.89
CA ASN A 229 45.68 -1.90 -5.07
C ASN A 229 45.01 -2.41 -3.77
N LYS A 230 45.17 -1.70 -2.65
CA LYS A 230 44.48 -1.98 -1.39
C LYS A 230 43.42 -0.91 -1.12
N ASN A 231 42.22 -1.34 -0.79
CA ASN A 231 41.16 -0.43 -0.35
C ASN A 231 41.54 0.08 1.05
N LEU A 232 41.76 1.39 1.19
CA LEU A 232 41.86 2.00 2.52
C LEU A 232 40.52 1.90 3.25
N PRO A 233 40.51 1.75 4.59
CA PRO A 233 39.28 1.80 5.37
C PRO A 233 38.57 3.14 5.12
N LEU A 234 37.26 3.07 4.82
CA LEU A 234 36.41 4.26 4.71
C LEU A 234 36.50 5.05 6.03
N PRO A 235 36.58 6.39 5.98
CA PRO A 235 36.51 7.20 7.18
C PRO A 235 35.21 6.88 7.95
N LYS A 236 35.29 6.88 9.29
CA LYS A 236 34.13 6.61 10.17
C LYS A 236 33.08 7.69 9.94
N PRO A 237 31.83 7.35 9.57
CA PRO A 237 30.80 8.32 9.24
C PRO A 237 30.71 9.41 10.31
N GLU A 238 30.64 10.68 9.89
CA GLU A 238 30.40 11.78 10.82
C GLU A 238 29.04 11.58 11.49
N GLU A 239 29.06 11.67 12.81
CA GLU A 239 27.89 11.50 13.65
C GLU A 239 27.42 12.89 14.12
N GLU A 240 26.21 13.27 13.75
CA GLU A 240 25.57 14.50 14.20
C GLU A 240 24.46 14.16 15.18
N VAL A 241 24.45 14.77 16.36
CA VAL A 241 23.33 14.62 17.30
C VAL A 241 22.29 15.69 16.99
N VAL A 242 21.10 15.25 16.61
CA VAL A 242 19.96 16.12 16.34
C VAL A 242 18.87 15.95 17.39
N GLY A 243 18.20 17.06 17.69
CA GLY A 243 16.96 17.07 18.44
C GLY A 243 15.85 16.35 17.70
N THR A 244 14.99 15.64 18.41
CA THR A 244 13.87 14.88 17.86
C THR A 244 12.57 15.23 18.57
N PHE A 245 11.52 15.38 17.77
CA PHE A 245 10.27 15.95 18.21
C PHE A 245 9.08 15.07 17.81
N GLY A 246 7.97 15.25 18.53
CA GLY A 246 6.64 14.81 18.13
C GLY A 246 5.65 15.95 18.32
N ALA A 247 4.36 15.71 18.04
CA ALA A 247 3.32 16.75 18.09
C ALA A 247 3.32 17.56 19.40
N ILE A 248 3.56 16.89 20.54
CA ILE A 248 3.63 17.51 21.88
C ILE A 248 4.81 18.47 22.04
N SER A 249 5.95 18.15 21.43
CA SER A 249 7.20 18.90 21.58
C SER A 249 7.51 19.80 20.39
N LEU A 250 6.56 19.99 19.45
CA LEU A 250 6.76 20.90 18.34
C LEU A 250 6.96 22.34 18.85
N GLU A 251 7.92 23.04 18.25
CA GLU A 251 8.28 24.41 18.54
C GLU A 251 7.95 25.32 17.35
N PRO A 252 7.89 26.66 17.52
CA PRO A 252 7.53 27.58 16.45
C PRO A 252 8.36 27.43 15.17
N GLN A 253 9.66 27.17 15.28
CA GLN A 253 10.55 27.04 14.13
C GLN A 253 10.25 25.82 13.23
N HIS A 254 9.49 24.84 13.74
CA HIS A 254 9.07 23.69 12.93
C HIS A 254 7.93 24.02 11.98
N PHE A 255 7.31 25.20 12.09
CA PHE A 255 6.19 25.62 11.26
C PHE A 255 6.61 26.68 10.26
N LYS A 256 6.30 26.45 8.98
CA LYS A 256 6.50 27.40 7.89
C LYS A 256 5.16 27.69 7.23
N VAL A 257 4.66 28.91 7.38
CA VAL A 257 3.42 29.36 6.75
C VAL A 257 3.74 30.06 5.43
N ILE A 258 3.29 29.50 4.30
CA ILE A 258 3.46 30.05 2.95
C ILE A 258 2.09 30.11 2.30
N ASP A 259 1.67 31.28 1.82
CA ASP A 259 0.38 31.49 1.13
C ASP A 259 -0.85 30.93 1.88
N GLY A 260 -0.81 30.99 3.21
CA GLY A 260 -1.88 30.48 4.07
C GLY A 260 -1.87 28.96 4.29
N ILE A 261 -0.90 28.25 3.72
CA ILE A 261 -0.65 26.82 3.95
C ILE A 261 0.47 26.67 4.98
N THR A 262 0.22 25.88 6.01
CA THR A 262 1.22 25.57 7.05
C THR A 262 1.92 24.26 6.70
N ASN A 263 3.23 24.34 6.52
CA ASN A 263 4.12 23.20 6.39
C ASN A 263 4.85 22.95 7.72
N LEU A 264 5.06 21.69 8.05
CA LEU A 264 5.86 21.24 9.17
C LEU A 264 7.11 20.54 8.66
N GLU A 265 8.25 20.89 9.26
CA GLU A 265 9.53 20.23 9.01
C GLU A 265 10.31 20.13 10.33
N PHE A 266 10.64 18.91 10.74
CA PHE A 266 11.39 18.64 11.97
C PHE A 266 11.98 17.23 11.96
N TYR A 267 13.01 16.99 12.77
CA TYR A 267 13.51 15.64 13.00
C TYR A 267 12.61 14.91 14.00
N GLY A 268 12.12 13.73 13.64
CA GLY A 268 11.31 12.87 14.51
C GLY A 268 12.09 11.67 15.03
N LYS A 269 11.37 10.64 15.49
CA LYS A 269 11.95 9.40 16.02
C LYS A 269 13.06 8.86 15.10
N SER A 270 14.20 8.52 15.70
CA SER A 270 15.39 7.99 15.01
C SER A 270 16.04 8.98 14.05
N GLY A 271 15.84 10.29 14.23
CA GLY A 271 16.43 11.33 13.40
C GLY A 271 15.82 11.43 11.99
N MET A 272 14.65 10.84 11.76
CA MET A 272 13.99 10.93 10.46
C MET A 272 13.41 12.33 10.25
N VAL A 273 13.72 12.97 9.12
CA VAL A 273 13.06 14.23 8.73
C VAL A 273 11.57 13.94 8.51
N ASN A 274 10.72 14.60 9.30
CA ASN A 274 9.28 14.57 9.16
C ASN A 274 8.85 15.80 8.39
N THR A 275 8.20 15.58 7.25
CA THR A 275 7.52 16.64 6.50
C THR A 275 6.02 16.38 6.50
N ALA A 276 5.24 17.43 6.72
CA ALA A 276 3.79 17.36 6.62
C ALA A 276 3.22 18.72 6.20
N TYR A 277 2.08 18.70 5.51
CA TYR A 277 1.31 19.89 5.21
C TYR A 277 -0.04 19.80 5.91
N ILE A 278 -0.54 20.95 6.36
CA ILE A 278 -1.86 21.05 6.97
C ILE A 278 -2.88 21.34 5.88
N SER A 279 -3.80 20.39 5.68
CA SER A 279 -4.77 20.43 4.58
C SER A 279 -5.98 21.32 4.89
N LYS A 280 -6.27 21.56 6.18
CA LYS A 280 -7.52 22.21 6.63
C LYS A 280 -7.36 23.73 6.78
N PRO A 281 -8.12 24.56 6.04
CA PRO A 281 -8.02 26.03 6.13
C PRO A 281 -8.24 26.59 7.54
N GLU A 282 -9.20 26.05 8.28
CA GLU A 282 -9.50 26.44 9.65
C GLU A 282 -8.36 26.12 10.62
N LEU A 283 -7.67 25.00 10.41
CA LEU A 283 -6.53 24.59 11.20
C LEU A 283 -5.31 25.51 10.92
N ASN A 284 -5.08 25.82 9.64
CA ASN A 284 -4.07 26.79 9.21
C ASN A 284 -4.29 28.17 9.84
N TYR A 285 -5.55 28.64 9.90
CA TYR A 285 -5.87 29.92 10.52
C TYR A 285 -5.48 29.97 12.01
N VAL A 286 -5.87 28.96 12.78
CA VAL A 286 -5.61 28.89 14.23
C VAL A 286 -4.11 28.77 14.53
N ILE A 287 -3.38 27.95 13.77
CA ILE A 287 -1.93 27.79 13.97
C ILE A 287 -1.19 29.08 13.68
N ARG A 288 -1.56 29.77 12.60
CA ARG A 288 -0.98 31.07 12.27
C ARG A 288 -1.21 32.10 13.38
N ASP A 289 -2.39 32.12 13.99
CA ASP A 289 -2.69 33.02 15.10
C ASP A 289 -1.81 32.74 16.33
N ILE A 290 -1.64 31.45 16.67
CA ILE A 290 -0.76 31.03 17.78
C ILE A 290 0.69 31.40 17.50
N LEU A 291 1.20 31.13 16.29
CA LEU A 291 2.57 31.48 15.90
C LEU A 291 2.82 32.99 15.98
N LYS A 292 1.83 33.82 15.58
CA LYS A 292 1.90 35.28 15.74
C LYS A 292 2.00 35.69 17.21
N ASN A 293 1.16 35.11 18.07
CA ASN A 293 1.18 35.42 19.51
C ASN A 293 2.51 35.04 20.15
N VAL A 294 3.05 33.87 19.82
CA VAL A 294 4.37 33.43 20.30
C VAL A 294 5.49 34.36 19.82
N ALA A 295 5.47 34.77 18.55
CA ALA A 295 6.44 35.72 18.02
C ALA A 295 6.36 37.10 18.71
N LEU A 296 5.14 37.59 18.97
CA LEU A 296 4.93 38.86 19.69
C LEU A 296 5.44 38.82 21.12
N HIS A 297 5.30 37.68 21.80
CA HIS A 297 5.63 37.52 23.22
C HIS A 297 7.01 36.88 23.46
N LYS A 298 7.76 36.62 22.38
CA LYS A 298 9.10 35.99 22.40
C LYS A 298 9.15 34.70 23.23
N THR A 299 8.07 33.92 23.20
CA THR A 299 8.00 32.65 23.94
C THR A 299 8.91 31.62 23.29
N GLN A 300 9.76 30.95 24.09
CA GLN A 300 10.63 29.86 23.64
C GLN A 300 10.10 28.50 24.11
N GLY A 301 10.45 27.45 23.38
CA GLY A 301 10.11 26.07 23.70
C GLY A 301 8.82 25.57 23.01
N PRO A 302 8.17 24.53 23.57
CA PRO A 302 7.03 23.87 22.94
C PRO A 302 5.85 24.82 22.68
N LEU A 303 5.24 24.69 21.51
CA LEU A 303 4.13 25.52 21.06
C LEU A 303 2.83 25.26 21.85
N PHE A 304 2.59 24.00 22.23
CA PHE A 304 1.34 23.57 22.85
C PHE A 304 1.51 23.39 24.36
N VAL A 305 1.28 24.47 25.11
CA VAL A 305 1.41 24.51 26.57
C VAL A 305 0.12 24.96 27.26
N ILE A 306 -0.04 24.56 28.52
CA ILE A 306 -1.04 25.09 29.46
C ILE A 306 -0.32 25.57 30.71
N ASP A 307 -0.58 26.80 31.14
CA ASP A 307 0.08 27.44 32.29
C ASP A 307 1.63 27.32 32.24
N GLY A 308 2.18 27.44 31.02
CA GLY A 308 3.62 27.34 30.77
C GLY A 308 4.21 25.92 30.78
N LYS A 309 3.39 24.87 30.89
CA LYS A 309 3.85 23.47 30.88
C LYS A 309 3.33 22.72 29.64
N PRO A 310 4.16 21.90 28.98
CA PRO A 310 3.71 21.06 27.87
C PRO A 310 2.72 19.97 28.32
N TYR A 311 1.84 19.56 27.41
CA TYR A 311 0.95 18.42 27.65
C TYR A 311 1.73 17.10 27.72
N THR A 312 1.34 16.21 28.61
CA THR A 312 1.87 14.85 28.64
C THR A 312 1.09 13.94 27.69
N ARG A 313 1.74 12.90 27.19
CA ARG A 313 1.09 11.90 26.34
C ARG A 313 -0.14 11.22 27.00
N PRO A 314 -0.13 10.87 28.30
CA PRO A 314 -1.33 10.36 28.97
C PRO A 314 -2.50 11.36 28.97
N GLN A 315 -2.25 12.66 29.16
CA GLN A 315 -3.30 13.68 29.11
C GLN A 315 -3.93 13.77 27.72
N ILE A 316 -3.11 13.84 26.67
CA ILE A 316 -3.60 13.89 25.28
C ILE A 316 -4.35 12.61 24.92
N ASN A 317 -3.88 11.45 25.36
CA ASN A 317 -4.58 10.20 25.11
C ASN A 317 -5.92 10.14 25.86
N ALA A 318 -6.00 10.62 27.11
CA ALA A 318 -7.25 10.70 27.84
C ALA A 318 -8.25 11.63 27.14
N PHE A 319 -7.80 12.82 26.71
CA PHE A 319 -8.65 13.77 25.98
C PHE A 319 -9.13 13.19 24.63
N TYR A 320 -8.26 12.52 23.88
CA TYR A 320 -8.65 11.79 22.66
C TYR A 320 -9.74 10.74 22.91
N ILE A 321 -9.63 10.01 24.02
CA ILE A 321 -10.61 9.00 24.40
C ILE A 321 -11.96 9.64 24.75
N GLU A 322 -11.98 10.77 25.45
CA GLU A 322 -13.23 11.51 25.69
C GLU A 322 -13.83 12.04 24.38
N LEU A 323 -13.03 12.59 23.47
CA LEU A 323 -13.52 13.02 22.16
C LEU A 323 -14.18 11.88 21.36
N LEU A 324 -13.64 10.66 21.42
CA LEU A 324 -14.29 9.51 20.77
C LEU A 324 -15.63 9.15 21.41
N LYS A 325 -15.74 9.22 22.74
CA LYS A 325 -17.01 8.98 23.44
C LYS A 325 -18.03 10.05 23.09
N ASP A 326 -17.62 11.31 23.09
CA ASP A 326 -18.46 12.46 22.75
C ASP A 326 -18.89 12.43 21.28
N ALA A 327 -18.06 11.85 20.40
CA ALA A 327 -18.41 11.59 19.00
C ALA A 327 -19.47 10.48 18.84
N GLY A 328 -19.79 9.75 19.92
CA GLY A 328 -20.81 8.70 19.97
C GLY A 328 -20.25 7.27 20.00
N MET A 329 -18.94 7.07 20.21
CA MET A 329 -18.36 5.73 20.22
C MET A 329 -18.73 4.99 21.52
N PRO A 330 -19.30 3.78 21.46
CA PRO A 330 -19.66 3.02 22.66
C PRO A 330 -18.45 2.71 23.54
N LYS A 331 -18.63 2.71 24.87
CA LYS A 331 -17.56 2.42 25.85
C LYS A 331 -16.83 1.10 25.58
N THR A 332 -17.55 0.10 25.07
CA THR A 332 -17.02 -1.22 24.71
C THR A 332 -16.05 -1.16 23.52
N GLU A 333 -16.26 -0.23 22.59
CA GLU A 333 -15.43 -0.05 21.38
C GLU A 333 -14.29 0.95 21.63
N VAL A 334 -14.52 2.00 22.44
CA VAL A 334 -13.49 2.98 22.84
C VAL A 334 -12.33 2.32 23.59
N THR A 335 -12.59 1.23 24.32
CA THR A 335 -11.60 0.57 25.16
C THR A 335 -10.40 0.08 24.33
N GLY A 336 -9.21 0.60 24.64
CA GLY A 336 -7.96 0.22 23.99
C GLY A 336 -7.62 1.04 22.74
N HIS A 337 -8.44 2.01 22.34
CA HIS A 337 -8.01 3.03 21.38
C HIS A 337 -6.81 3.81 21.93
N THR A 338 -5.92 4.22 21.02
CA THR A 338 -4.72 5.00 21.33
C THR A 338 -4.48 6.03 20.23
N LEU A 339 -3.64 7.03 20.52
CA LEU A 339 -3.21 8.01 19.50
C LEU A 339 -2.57 7.38 18.27
N THR A 340 -1.95 6.20 18.40
CA THR A 340 -1.38 5.44 17.28
C THR A 340 -2.45 4.98 16.29
N ASP A 341 -3.68 4.76 16.73
CA ASP A 341 -4.76 4.29 15.86
C ASP A 341 -5.18 5.36 14.83
N MET A 342 -5.03 6.66 15.15
CA MET A 342 -5.19 7.74 14.17
C MET A 342 -4.15 7.65 13.04
N ARG A 343 -2.90 7.31 13.37
CA ARG A 343 -1.86 7.12 12.34
C ARG A 343 -2.16 5.94 11.42
N LYS A 344 -2.69 4.84 11.97
CA LYS A 344 -3.12 3.68 11.14
C LYS A 344 -4.28 4.06 10.24
N LEU A 345 -5.24 4.83 10.77
CA LEU A 345 -6.37 5.33 9.98
C LEU A 345 -5.89 6.23 8.84
N LYS A 346 -4.97 7.18 9.12
CA LYS A 346 -4.36 8.05 8.09
C LYS A 346 -3.69 7.23 6.99
N SER A 347 -2.84 6.26 7.34
CA SER A 347 -2.18 5.42 6.34
C SER A 347 -3.17 4.60 5.51
N ALA A 348 -4.21 4.02 6.12
CA ALA A 348 -5.22 3.28 5.37
C ALA A 348 -6.06 4.19 4.45
N THR A 349 -6.32 5.43 4.88
CA THR A 349 -7.03 6.44 4.08
C THR A 349 -6.19 6.89 2.89
N VAL A 350 -4.91 7.25 3.11
CA VAL A 350 -3.99 7.65 2.04
C VAL A 350 -3.77 6.52 1.03
N LEU A 351 -3.67 5.27 1.51
CA LEU A 351 -3.61 4.11 0.62
C LEU A 351 -4.82 4.04 -0.30
N HIS A 352 -6.02 4.15 0.27
CA HIS A 352 -7.28 4.11 -0.47
C HIS A 352 -7.42 5.28 -1.45
N GLU A 353 -7.17 6.51 -1.01
CA GLU A 353 -7.19 7.71 -1.85
C GLU A 353 -6.20 7.60 -3.01
N THR A 354 -4.97 7.14 -2.74
CA THR A 354 -3.96 6.98 -3.79
C THR A 354 -4.35 5.92 -4.82
N LEU A 355 -4.98 4.81 -4.39
CA LEU A 355 -5.54 3.84 -5.33
C LEU A 355 -6.62 4.55 -6.17
N LEU A 356 -7.63 5.15 -5.54
CA LEU A 356 -8.74 5.81 -6.25
C LEU A 356 -8.26 6.84 -7.29
N GLU A 357 -7.35 7.75 -6.90
CA GLU A 357 -6.81 8.80 -7.77
C GLU A 357 -6.03 8.25 -8.97
N ASN A 358 -5.31 7.14 -8.79
CA ASN A 358 -4.48 6.55 -9.84
C ASN A 358 -5.22 5.49 -10.66
N GLN A 359 -6.48 5.19 -10.36
CA GLN A 359 -7.27 4.14 -11.02
C GLN A 359 -7.26 4.25 -12.54
N SER A 360 -7.40 5.48 -13.05
CA SER A 360 -7.37 5.75 -14.50
C SER A 360 -6.05 5.37 -15.15
N VAL A 361 -4.93 5.54 -14.45
CA VAL A 361 -3.59 5.18 -14.94
C VAL A 361 -3.46 3.67 -15.05
N LEU A 362 -3.87 2.93 -14.02
CA LEU A 362 -3.90 1.47 -14.05
C LEU A 362 -4.79 0.98 -15.20
N ASP A 363 -6.01 1.51 -15.31
CA ASP A 363 -6.95 1.10 -16.36
C ASP A 363 -6.34 1.29 -17.75
N MET A 364 -5.68 2.43 -18.01
CA MET A 364 -5.00 2.70 -19.27
C MET A 364 -3.80 1.79 -19.54
N GLU A 365 -3.08 1.35 -18.51
CA GLU A 365 -2.00 0.37 -18.67
C GLU A 365 -2.55 -1.02 -19.01
N LEU A 366 -3.60 -1.45 -18.30
CA LEU A 366 -4.20 -2.77 -18.48
C LEU A 366 -4.82 -2.96 -19.86
N VAL A 367 -5.53 -1.96 -20.40
CA VAL A 367 -6.18 -2.09 -21.72
C VAL A 367 -5.21 -2.08 -22.91
N LYS A 368 -3.93 -1.73 -22.70
CA LYS A 368 -2.89 -1.80 -23.73
C LYS A 368 -2.36 -3.23 -23.93
N ILE A 369 -2.64 -4.13 -22.99
CA ILE A 369 -2.11 -5.50 -23.01
C ILE A 369 -2.92 -6.31 -24.03
N GLU A 370 -2.25 -6.71 -25.11
CA GLU A 370 -2.83 -7.58 -26.14
C GLU A 370 -2.75 -9.05 -25.72
N ASP A 371 -3.64 -9.88 -26.26
CA ASP A 371 -3.66 -11.33 -26.02
C ASP A 371 -3.62 -11.73 -24.52
N ILE A 372 -4.67 -11.32 -23.80
CA ILE A 372 -4.82 -11.43 -22.33
C ILE A 372 -4.74 -12.85 -21.75
N TYR A 373 -4.69 -13.87 -22.60
CA TYR A 373 -4.56 -15.28 -22.22
C TYR A 373 -3.13 -15.82 -22.39
N SER A 374 -2.20 -15.01 -22.90
CA SER A 374 -0.80 -15.38 -23.03
C SER A 374 -0.04 -15.25 -21.70
N GLU A 375 0.99 -16.07 -21.50
CA GLU A 375 1.87 -15.99 -20.32
C GLU A 375 2.57 -14.61 -20.21
N ASN A 376 2.87 -14.00 -21.36
CA ASN A 376 3.43 -12.65 -21.41
C ASN A 376 2.43 -11.61 -20.89
N ALA A 377 1.16 -11.71 -21.29
CA ALA A 377 0.11 -10.82 -20.80
C ALA A 377 -0.08 -10.98 -19.29
N GLU A 378 -0.07 -12.20 -18.75
CA GLU A 378 -0.16 -12.41 -17.29
C GLU A 378 0.94 -11.67 -16.51
N LYS A 379 2.19 -11.76 -17.00
CA LYS A 379 3.34 -11.04 -16.41
C LYS A 379 3.19 -9.53 -16.53
N GLU A 380 2.71 -9.03 -17.66
CA GLU A 380 2.47 -7.59 -17.86
C GLU A 380 1.34 -7.05 -16.98
N ILE A 381 0.24 -7.78 -16.85
CA ILE A 381 -0.89 -7.42 -15.96
C ILE A 381 -0.38 -7.39 -14.52
N GLN A 382 0.32 -8.44 -14.08
CA GLN A 382 0.88 -8.51 -12.73
C GLN A 382 1.85 -7.34 -12.47
N LYS A 383 2.71 -7.01 -13.44
CA LYS A 383 3.64 -5.88 -13.32
C LYS A 383 2.92 -4.53 -13.18
N ALA A 384 1.85 -4.30 -13.95
CA ALA A 384 1.04 -3.09 -13.85
C ALA A 384 0.38 -2.98 -12.46
N ILE A 385 -0.22 -4.07 -11.97
CA ILE A 385 -0.81 -4.12 -10.62
C ILE A 385 0.25 -3.88 -9.54
N VAL A 386 1.43 -4.51 -9.63
CA VAL A 386 2.53 -4.31 -8.67
C VAL A 386 3.00 -2.86 -8.65
N GLY A 387 3.18 -2.23 -9.82
CA GLY A 387 3.56 -0.82 -9.92
C GLY A 387 2.53 0.10 -9.27
N TYR A 388 1.25 -0.18 -9.50
CA TYR A 388 0.13 0.55 -8.92
C TYR A 388 0.05 0.43 -7.39
N LEU A 389 0.15 -0.79 -6.85
CA LEU A 389 0.16 -1.04 -5.41
C LEU A 389 1.38 -0.41 -4.73
N LYS A 390 2.55 -0.53 -5.34
CA LYS A 390 3.79 0.05 -4.82
C LYS A 390 3.65 1.55 -4.63
N LYS A 391 3.13 2.26 -5.63
CA LYS A 391 2.90 3.71 -5.55
C LYS A 391 1.97 4.06 -4.37
N ALA A 392 0.88 3.32 -4.19
CA ALA A 392 -0.07 3.57 -3.10
C ALA A 392 0.53 3.32 -1.70
N VAL A 393 1.37 2.28 -1.57
CA VAL A 393 2.09 2.00 -0.32
C VAL A 393 3.17 3.06 -0.05
N GLU A 394 3.91 3.49 -1.06
CA GLU A 394 4.91 4.57 -0.94
C GLU A 394 4.27 5.87 -0.47
N GLN A 395 3.10 6.26 -1.00
CA GLN A 395 2.38 7.44 -0.50
C GLN A 395 1.95 7.28 0.97
N SER A 396 1.54 6.08 1.37
CA SER A 396 1.21 5.78 2.78
C SER A 396 2.43 5.85 3.70
N GLU A 397 3.60 5.41 3.22
CA GLU A 397 4.88 5.49 3.93
C GLU A 397 5.31 6.95 4.12
N ILE A 398 5.25 7.75 3.06
CA ILE A 398 5.53 9.19 3.05
C ILE A 398 4.60 9.91 4.03
N ALA A 399 3.28 9.65 3.96
CA ALA A 399 2.30 10.28 4.83
C ALA A 399 2.54 10.01 6.32
N LEU A 400 3.25 8.94 6.68
CA LEU A 400 3.60 8.61 8.05
C LEU A 400 5.06 8.91 8.42
N ASN A 401 5.86 9.40 7.47
CA ASN A 401 7.30 9.63 7.62
C ASN A 401 8.01 8.37 8.16
N HIS A 402 7.71 7.21 7.58
CA HIS A 402 8.43 5.97 7.87
C HIS A 402 9.72 5.88 7.05
N ALA A 403 10.73 5.21 7.62
CA ALA A 403 12.01 4.99 6.96
C ALA A 403 12.02 3.72 6.08
N ASP A 404 10.96 2.93 6.17
CA ASP A 404 10.88 1.60 5.60
C ASP A 404 9.43 1.23 5.30
N MET A 405 9.22 0.79 4.06
CA MET A 405 7.96 0.30 3.54
C MET A 405 7.43 -0.90 4.32
N ASP A 406 8.30 -1.81 4.76
CA ASP A 406 7.89 -3.02 5.49
C ASP A 406 7.25 -2.65 6.83
N MET A 407 7.72 -1.60 7.51
CA MET A 407 7.09 -1.08 8.71
C MET A 407 5.65 -0.62 8.42
N THR A 408 5.45 0.11 7.32
CA THR A 408 4.14 0.62 6.89
C THR A 408 3.18 -0.53 6.60
N ILE A 409 3.61 -1.48 5.76
CA ILE A 409 2.82 -2.66 5.38
C ILE A 409 2.43 -3.48 6.62
N ASN A 410 3.40 -3.83 7.47
CA ASN A 410 3.14 -4.77 8.56
C ASN A 410 2.38 -4.16 9.74
N SER A 411 2.45 -2.84 9.93
CA SER A 411 1.94 -2.21 11.16
C SER A 411 0.78 -1.24 10.97
N TYR A 412 0.67 -0.58 9.80
CA TYR A 412 -0.22 0.57 9.60
C TYR A 412 -1.27 0.38 8.51
N ILE A 413 -0.93 -0.33 7.42
CA ILE A 413 -1.89 -0.62 6.37
C ILE A 413 -3.00 -1.54 6.90
N ASN A 414 -4.24 -1.21 6.54
CA ASN A 414 -5.35 -2.15 6.65
C ASN A 414 -5.40 -2.99 5.37
N PRO A 415 -5.08 -4.30 5.41
CA PRO A 415 -5.05 -5.13 4.21
C PRO A 415 -6.44 -5.37 3.63
N GLN A 416 -7.52 -5.09 4.33
CA GLN A 416 -8.87 -5.18 3.77
C GLN A 416 -9.05 -4.22 2.58
N VAL A 417 -8.32 -3.10 2.56
CA VAL A 417 -8.23 -2.19 1.39
C VAL A 417 -7.77 -2.94 0.15
N LEU A 418 -6.66 -3.69 0.29
CA LEU A 418 -6.06 -4.42 -0.81
C LEU A 418 -6.85 -5.68 -1.17
N LEU A 419 -7.37 -6.41 -0.18
CA LEU A 419 -8.19 -7.59 -0.41
C LEU A 419 -9.48 -7.24 -1.16
N ASN A 420 -10.12 -6.11 -0.84
CA ASN A 420 -11.31 -5.66 -1.57
C ASN A 420 -10.98 -5.18 -2.99
N PHE A 421 -9.84 -4.50 -3.17
CA PHE A 421 -9.33 -4.17 -4.51
C PHE A 421 -9.10 -5.44 -5.37
N PHE A 422 -8.56 -6.51 -4.78
CA PHE A 422 -8.37 -7.79 -5.46
C PHE A 422 -9.69 -8.46 -5.82
N GLN A 423 -10.60 -8.56 -4.85
CA GLN A 423 -11.92 -9.14 -5.04
C GLN A 423 -12.69 -8.44 -6.16
N LYS A 424 -12.70 -7.10 -6.14
CA LYS A 424 -13.40 -6.30 -7.17
C LYS A 424 -12.61 -6.17 -8.47
N SER A 425 -11.60 -7.02 -8.69
CA SER A 425 -10.82 -7.08 -9.92
C SER A 425 -10.28 -5.71 -10.34
N GLY A 426 -9.72 -5.00 -9.36
CA GLY A 426 -9.10 -3.72 -9.54
C GLY A 426 -10.04 -2.52 -9.40
N ASP A 427 -11.31 -2.72 -9.08
CA ASP A 427 -12.22 -1.62 -8.78
C ASP A 427 -12.03 -1.10 -7.36
N VAL A 428 -12.00 0.22 -7.22
CA VAL A 428 -11.83 0.91 -5.93
C VAL A 428 -13.11 1.70 -5.67
N THR A 429 -13.78 1.40 -4.56
CA THR A 429 -14.98 2.16 -4.15
C THR A 429 -14.62 3.58 -3.81
N ASP A 430 -15.53 4.52 -4.07
CA ASP A 430 -15.30 5.94 -3.73
C ASP A 430 -15.19 6.19 -2.22
N SER A 431 -15.81 5.33 -1.39
CA SER A 431 -15.82 5.50 0.06
C SER A 431 -14.91 4.50 0.77
N PHE A 432 -13.96 5.03 1.56
CA PHE A 432 -13.17 4.22 2.50
C PHE A 432 -14.06 3.49 3.52
N SER A 433 -15.18 4.10 3.92
CA SER A 433 -16.11 3.50 4.88
C SER A 433 -16.81 2.27 4.31
N GLU A 434 -17.26 2.33 3.05
CA GLU A 434 -17.82 1.17 2.36
C GLU A 434 -16.76 0.08 2.28
N LEU A 435 -15.56 0.45 1.86
CA LEU A 435 -14.45 -0.47 1.65
C LEU A 435 -14.10 -1.26 2.91
N ILE A 436 -14.08 -0.68 4.11
CA ILE A 436 -13.73 -1.46 5.31
C ILE A 436 -14.90 -2.29 5.87
N ASN A 437 -16.13 -2.00 5.45
CA ASN A 437 -17.33 -2.71 5.91
C ASN A 437 -17.74 -3.84 4.98
N THR A 438 -17.30 -3.83 3.73
CA THR A 438 -17.54 -4.93 2.79
C THR A 438 -16.57 -6.10 3.06
N GLY A 439 -17.15 -7.28 3.28
CA GLY A 439 -16.46 -8.56 3.14
C GLY A 439 -16.69 -9.15 1.74
N GLY A 440 -16.10 -10.30 1.49
CA GLY A 440 -16.37 -11.03 0.27
C GLY A 440 -15.43 -12.19 0.02
N LYS A 441 -15.48 -12.73 -1.21
CA LYS A 441 -14.68 -13.88 -1.60
C LYS A 441 -13.22 -13.52 -1.78
N LEU A 442 -12.36 -14.40 -1.26
CA LEU A 442 -10.94 -14.35 -1.56
C LEU A 442 -10.73 -14.82 -3.01
N GLU A 443 -10.70 -13.88 -3.94
CA GLU A 443 -10.44 -14.13 -5.35
C GLU A 443 -9.39 -13.19 -5.92
N PHE A 444 -8.64 -13.68 -6.90
CA PHE A 444 -7.70 -12.88 -7.69
C PHE A 444 -7.66 -13.45 -9.11
N ASN A 445 -8.11 -12.67 -10.10
CA ASN A 445 -8.21 -13.12 -11.49
C ASN A 445 -7.67 -12.04 -12.42
N LEU A 446 -6.49 -12.27 -13.00
CA LEU A 446 -5.79 -11.31 -13.84
C LEU A 446 -6.61 -10.88 -15.07
N GLN A 447 -7.35 -11.79 -15.69
CA GLN A 447 -8.16 -11.48 -16.86
C GLN A 447 -9.34 -10.56 -16.50
N LYS A 448 -9.97 -10.79 -15.34
CA LYS A 448 -11.04 -9.90 -14.85
C LYS A 448 -10.55 -8.47 -14.62
N PHE A 449 -9.29 -8.25 -14.22
CA PHE A 449 -8.73 -6.90 -14.10
C PHE A 449 -8.77 -6.14 -15.43
N VAL A 450 -8.36 -6.78 -16.53
CA VAL A 450 -8.37 -6.16 -17.86
C VAL A 450 -9.80 -5.91 -18.35
N LEU A 451 -10.70 -6.86 -18.13
CA LEU A 451 -12.12 -6.71 -18.48
C LEU A 451 -12.77 -5.55 -17.71
N GLN A 452 -12.52 -5.45 -16.40
CA GLN A 452 -13.06 -4.36 -15.59
C GLN A 452 -12.46 -3.00 -15.98
N ALA A 453 -11.15 -2.93 -16.25
CA ALA A 453 -10.53 -1.72 -16.78
C ALA A 453 -11.17 -1.26 -18.10
N SER A 454 -11.43 -2.20 -19.01
CA SER A 454 -12.10 -1.92 -20.28
C SER A 454 -13.51 -1.37 -20.08
N ASN A 455 -14.29 -1.98 -19.18
CA ASN A 455 -15.65 -1.53 -18.85
C ASN A 455 -15.65 -0.13 -18.22
N ARG A 456 -14.74 0.15 -17.29
CA ARG A 456 -14.61 1.49 -16.66
C ARG A 456 -14.27 2.57 -17.69
N ILE A 457 -13.34 2.29 -18.60
CA ILE A 457 -12.99 3.22 -19.68
C ILE A 457 -14.20 3.45 -20.60
N TYR A 458 -14.88 2.39 -21.00
CA TYR A 458 -16.08 2.49 -21.84
C TYR A 458 -17.17 3.35 -21.19
N ASN A 459 -17.50 3.11 -19.92
CA ASN A 459 -18.53 3.87 -19.20
C ASN A 459 -18.15 5.36 -19.09
N LYS A 460 -16.89 5.69 -18.79
CA LYS A 460 -16.41 7.08 -18.79
C LYS A 460 -16.56 7.79 -20.15
N PHE A 461 -16.42 7.05 -21.25
CA PHE A 461 -16.69 7.60 -22.59
C PHE A 461 -18.17 7.85 -22.83
N VAL A 462 -19.05 6.95 -22.37
CA VAL A 462 -20.50 7.10 -22.53
C VAL A 462 -21.00 8.30 -21.71
N ASP A 463 -20.60 8.42 -20.44
CA ASP A 463 -21.05 9.48 -19.53
C ASP A 463 -20.59 10.88 -19.97
N ASN A 464 -19.33 11.02 -20.40
CA ASN A 464 -18.78 12.30 -20.84
C ASN A 464 -19.26 12.75 -22.23
N SER A 465 -19.95 11.89 -22.97
CA SER A 465 -20.42 12.21 -24.31
C SER A 465 -21.74 13.01 -24.31
N GLY A 466 -22.42 13.16 -23.17
CA GLY A 466 -23.70 13.89 -23.08
C GLY A 466 -24.87 13.23 -23.81
N TRP A 467 -24.65 12.08 -24.47
CA TRP A 467 -25.68 11.37 -25.24
C TRP A 467 -26.65 10.57 -24.36
N GLY A 468 -26.31 10.32 -23.10
CA GLY A 468 -27.18 9.61 -22.14
C GLY A 468 -28.47 10.36 -21.81
N GLY A 469 -28.49 11.70 -21.93
CA GLY A 469 -29.67 12.53 -21.67
C GLY A 469 -30.50 12.90 -22.91
N MET A 470 -30.06 12.54 -24.12
CA MET A 470 -30.74 12.92 -25.37
C MET A 470 -31.68 11.85 -25.95
N MET A 471 -31.84 10.70 -25.28
CA MET A 471 -32.75 9.63 -25.73
C MET A 471 -34.15 9.67 -25.10
N GLU A 472 -34.49 10.66 -24.26
CA GLU A 472 -35.83 10.79 -23.66
C GLU A 472 -36.69 11.91 -24.25
N THR A 473 -36.24 12.59 -25.30
CA THR A 473 -37.10 13.52 -26.05
C THR A 473 -37.06 13.19 -27.53
N GLU A 474 -38.08 12.45 -27.98
CA GLU A 474 -38.47 12.39 -29.39
C GLU A 474 -39.02 13.76 -29.83
N GLU A 475 -38.20 14.80 -29.90
CA GLU A 475 -38.57 16.01 -30.63
C GLU A 475 -37.40 16.50 -31.48
N GLY A 476 -37.61 16.39 -32.78
CA GLY A 476 -36.61 16.59 -33.80
C GLY A 476 -36.07 18.01 -33.87
N TYR A 477 -34.78 18.10 -34.16
CA TYR A 477 -34.22 19.26 -34.85
C TYR A 477 -33.33 18.78 -35.99
N GLY A 478 -33.75 19.13 -37.21
CA GLY A 478 -33.00 18.91 -38.43
C GLY A 478 -31.68 19.68 -38.39
N VAL A 479 -30.58 18.95 -38.52
CA VAL A 479 -29.26 19.55 -38.76
C VAL A 479 -28.82 19.18 -40.17
N ARG A 480 -28.84 20.19 -41.05
CA ARG A 480 -28.12 20.17 -42.33
C ARG A 480 -26.62 20.03 -42.02
N SER A 481 -25.99 18.97 -42.50
CA SER A 481 -24.53 18.84 -42.47
C SER A 481 -23.95 18.78 -43.88
N ASN A 482 -22.97 19.65 -44.08
CA ASN A 482 -22.14 19.86 -45.24
C ASN A 482 -21.11 18.69 -45.35
N PRO A 483 -20.88 18.04 -46.51
CA PRO A 483 -20.19 16.73 -46.57
C PRO A 483 -18.65 16.78 -46.56
N LEU A 484 -18.02 17.87 -46.15
CA LEU A 484 -16.56 18.03 -46.20
C LEU A 484 -15.98 18.39 -44.84
N ASN A 485 -15.96 17.40 -43.94
CA ASN A 485 -14.94 17.25 -42.89
C ASN A 485 -15.18 15.95 -42.14
N ILE A 486 -14.47 14.89 -42.53
CA ILE A 486 -14.36 13.68 -41.72
C ILE A 486 -13.30 13.97 -40.65
N PRO A 487 -13.63 14.07 -39.35
CA PRO A 487 -12.63 14.35 -38.33
C PRO A 487 -11.66 13.17 -38.19
N GLU A 488 -10.39 13.47 -37.90
CA GLU A 488 -9.30 12.52 -37.61
C GLU A 488 -9.57 11.49 -36.48
N ARG A 489 -10.75 11.53 -35.85
CA ARG A 489 -11.16 10.63 -34.76
C ARG A 489 -11.47 9.19 -35.19
N LEU A 490 -11.43 8.87 -36.48
CA LEU A 490 -11.59 7.50 -36.98
C LEU A 490 -10.31 6.63 -36.90
N LYS A 491 -9.17 7.19 -36.45
CA LYS A 491 -7.90 6.44 -36.33
C LYS A 491 -7.80 5.49 -35.12
N TYR A 492 -8.73 5.53 -34.16
CA TYR A 492 -8.59 4.77 -32.89
C TYR A 492 -9.75 3.82 -32.58
N ALA A 493 -10.19 3.03 -33.56
CA ALA A 493 -11.15 1.96 -33.32
C ALA A 493 -10.59 0.58 -33.75
N LYS A 494 -9.95 -0.12 -32.82
CA LYS A 494 -9.78 -1.60 -32.75
C LYS A 494 -10.33 -1.96 -31.35
N LEU A 495 -11.11 -2.98 -31.06
CA LEU A 495 -11.42 -4.27 -31.64
C LEU A 495 -12.88 -4.58 -31.25
N ASN A 496 -13.74 -4.84 -32.23
CA ASN A 496 -14.89 -5.75 -32.17
C ASN A 496 -15.48 -5.79 -33.59
N LYS A 497 -15.89 -6.98 -34.06
CA LYS A 497 -16.16 -7.30 -35.46
C LYS A 497 -16.93 -6.19 -36.19
N LYS A 498 -16.32 -5.68 -37.26
CA LYS A 498 -16.75 -4.49 -37.99
C LYS A 498 -17.67 -4.85 -39.16
N VAL A 499 -18.95 -5.07 -38.88
CA VAL A 499 -19.96 -5.28 -39.93
C VAL A 499 -20.58 -3.93 -40.29
N ILE A 500 -20.49 -3.54 -41.57
CA ILE A 500 -21.34 -2.48 -42.11
C ILE A 500 -22.65 -3.13 -42.58
N VAL A 501 -23.79 -2.67 -42.10
CA VAL A 501 -25.08 -3.09 -42.62
C VAL A 501 -25.53 -2.09 -43.68
N VAL A 502 -25.85 -2.55 -44.88
CA VAL A 502 -26.47 -1.71 -45.92
C VAL A 502 -27.96 -1.70 -45.65
N ASP A 503 -28.50 -0.61 -45.10
CA ASP A 503 -29.92 -0.55 -44.75
C ASP A 503 -30.80 -0.41 -45.98
N ARG A 504 -30.42 0.50 -46.89
CA ARG A 504 -31.15 0.77 -48.13
C ARG A 504 -30.26 1.37 -49.21
N ILE A 505 -30.63 1.17 -50.47
CA ILE A 505 -29.93 1.63 -51.66
C ILE A 505 -30.87 2.57 -52.44
N GLU A 506 -30.50 3.84 -52.48
CA GLU A 506 -31.23 4.92 -53.15
C GLU A 506 -30.46 5.35 -54.40
N GLY A 507 -30.75 4.69 -55.53
CA GLY A 507 -30.10 4.96 -56.81
C GLY A 507 -28.60 4.68 -56.79
N LYS A 508 -27.76 5.74 -56.83
CA LYS A 508 -26.30 5.64 -56.82
C LYS A 508 -25.69 5.70 -55.41
N GLN A 509 -26.51 5.82 -54.37
CA GLN A 509 -26.09 5.93 -52.98
C GLN A 509 -26.66 4.79 -52.14
N ALA A 510 -25.90 4.36 -51.14
CA ALA A 510 -26.29 3.37 -50.16
C ALA A 510 -26.21 4.00 -48.77
N VAL A 511 -27.28 3.87 -47.99
CA VAL A 511 -27.33 4.26 -46.58
C VAL A 511 -26.82 3.07 -45.78
N CYS A 512 -25.70 3.26 -45.09
CA CYS A 512 -24.97 2.23 -44.39
C CYS A 512 -24.91 2.54 -42.89
N ARG A 513 -25.01 1.51 -42.06
CA ARG A 513 -24.80 1.60 -40.62
C ARG A 513 -23.54 0.87 -40.18
N PHE A 514 -22.81 1.48 -39.26
CA PHE A 514 -21.71 0.87 -38.53
C PHE A 514 -21.91 1.12 -37.03
N GLY A 515 -22.27 0.06 -36.30
CA GLY A 515 -22.79 0.23 -34.93
C GLY A 515 -24.09 1.04 -34.96
N ARG A 516 -24.10 2.20 -34.27
CA ARG A 516 -25.25 3.13 -34.24
C ARG A 516 -25.10 4.33 -35.19
N SER A 517 -23.97 4.43 -35.91
CA SER A 517 -23.70 5.53 -36.82
C SER A 517 -24.20 5.20 -38.22
N THR A 518 -24.87 6.16 -38.85
CA THR A 518 -25.35 6.06 -40.24
C THR A 518 -24.51 6.97 -41.13
N PHE A 519 -24.13 6.48 -42.30
CA PHE A 519 -23.36 7.25 -43.29
C PHE A 519 -23.74 6.80 -44.71
N ILE A 520 -23.48 7.66 -45.69
CA ILE A 520 -23.84 7.41 -47.09
C ILE A 520 -22.58 7.04 -47.86
N LEU A 521 -22.63 5.92 -48.58
CA LEU A 521 -21.57 5.52 -49.51
C LEU A 521 -22.11 5.53 -50.95
N PRO A 522 -21.28 5.85 -51.96
CA PRO A 522 -21.65 5.57 -53.33
C PRO A 522 -21.73 4.04 -53.53
N VAL A 523 -22.74 3.56 -54.26
CA VAL A 523 -22.94 2.12 -54.52
C VAL A 523 -21.71 1.49 -55.18
N SER A 524 -20.97 2.27 -55.97
CA SER A 524 -19.71 1.84 -56.60
C SER A 524 -18.57 1.53 -55.60
N ALA A 525 -18.69 1.96 -54.34
CA ALA A 525 -17.75 1.62 -53.28
C ALA A 525 -18.11 0.33 -52.53
N LEU A 526 -19.28 -0.27 -52.82
CA LEU A 526 -19.70 -1.56 -52.26
C LEU A 526 -19.21 -2.71 -53.17
N PRO A 527 -18.90 -3.89 -52.60
CA PRO A 527 -18.65 -5.09 -53.38
C PRO A 527 -19.79 -5.40 -54.37
N VAL A 528 -19.44 -6.01 -55.50
CA VAL A 528 -20.44 -6.40 -56.51
C VAL A 528 -21.39 -7.45 -55.92
N GLY A 529 -22.71 -7.22 -56.06
CA GLY A 529 -23.75 -8.15 -55.60
C GLY A 529 -24.36 -7.83 -54.22
N VAL A 530 -23.95 -6.75 -53.57
CA VAL A 530 -24.51 -6.30 -52.29
C VAL A 530 -25.95 -5.81 -52.43
N ARG A 531 -26.82 -6.20 -51.49
CA ARG A 531 -28.24 -5.85 -51.43
C ARG A 531 -28.59 -5.18 -50.10
N GLU A 532 -29.74 -4.51 -50.06
CA GLU A 532 -30.33 -4.01 -48.81
C GLU A 532 -30.47 -5.14 -47.78
N GLY A 533 -30.17 -4.84 -46.52
CA GLY A 533 -30.11 -5.78 -45.42
C GLY A 533 -28.82 -6.60 -45.31
N MET A 534 -27.88 -6.51 -46.26
CA MET A 534 -26.62 -7.27 -46.18
C MET A 534 -25.61 -6.64 -45.21
N GLY A 535 -24.97 -7.50 -44.40
CA GLY A 535 -23.80 -7.17 -43.59
C GLY A 535 -22.51 -7.40 -44.36
N LEU A 536 -21.64 -6.39 -44.43
CA LEU A 536 -20.33 -6.42 -45.04
C LEU A 536 -19.26 -6.45 -43.95
N GLU A 537 -18.48 -7.51 -43.90
CA GLU A 537 -17.29 -7.55 -43.05
C GLU A 537 -16.19 -6.69 -43.68
N ILE A 538 -15.81 -5.59 -43.02
CA ILE A 538 -14.66 -4.82 -43.46
C ILE A 538 -13.39 -5.49 -42.94
N SER A 539 -12.71 -6.22 -43.81
CA SER A 539 -11.31 -6.56 -43.57
C SER A 539 -10.45 -5.33 -43.90
N LEU A 540 -10.18 -4.50 -42.89
CA LEU A 540 -9.14 -3.47 -43.01
C LEU A 540 -7.78 -4.20 -43.02
N LYS A 541 -7.35 -4.67 -44.20
CA LYS A 541 -5.96 -5.07 -44.37
C LYS A 541 -5.07 -3.89 -43.98
N PRO A 542 -4.06 -4.07 -43.12
CA PRO A 542 -3.16 -2.98 -42.74
C PRO A 542 -2.53 -2.44 -44.02
N VAL A 543 -2.76 -1.16 -44.31
CA VAL A 543 -2.17 -0.49 -45.46
C VAL A 543 -0.66 -0.60 -45.32
N ASN A 544 -0.01 -1.18 -46.33
CA ASN A 544 1.44 -1.30 -46.39
C ASN A 544 2.06 0.10 -46.29
N THR A 545 2.62 0.41 -45.13
CA THR A 545 3.20 1.71 -44.77
C THR A 545 4.33 2.13 -45.72
N LYS A 546 4.91 1.19 -46.47
CA LYS A 546 5.91 1.46 -47.52
C LYS A 546 5.29 2.10 -48.76
N LEU A 547 4.07 1.72 -49.14
CA LEU A 547 3.35 2.28 -50.29
C LEU A 547 2.86 3.72 -50.00
N VAL A 548 2.43 3.98 -48.76
CA VAL A 548 2.00 5.30 -48.30
C VAL A 548 3.18 6.24 -48.13
N ARG A 549 4.33 5.77 -47.60
CA ARG A 549 5.57 6.57 -47.57
C ARG A 549 6.07 6.95 -48.96
N ASN A 550 5.99 6.04 -49.93
CA ASN A 550 6.44 6.31 -51.29
C ASN A 550 5.50 7.28 -52.03
N LYS A 551 4.17 7.18 -51.84
CA LYS A 551 3.21 8.17 -52.38
C LYS A 551 3.30 9.52 -51.69
N LEU A 552 3.53 9.58 -50.37
CA LEU A 552 3.73 10.85 -49.67
C LEU A 552 5.03 11.56 -50.07
N LYS A 553 6.11 10.80 -50.39
CA LYS A 553 7.33 11.39 -50.97
C LYS A 553 7.12 11.92 -52.40
N GLN A 554 6.27 11.28 -53.20
CA GLN A 554 5.90 11.80 -54.53
C GLN A 554 4.99 13.03 -54.48
N ILE A 555 4.12 13.13 -53.47
CA ILE A 555 3.21 14.28 -53.29
C ILE A 555 3.92 15.47 -52.60
N ALA A 556 5.03 15.23 -51.91
CA ALA A 556 5.83 16.27 -51.26
C ALA A 556 6.82 17.00 -52.19
N GLN A 557 6.94 16.61 -53.46
CA GLN A 557 7.63 17.41 -54.47
C GLN A 557 6.62 18.36 -55.12
N ARG A 558 6.86 19.67 -55.03
CA ARG A 558 6.19 20.65 -55.89
C ARG A 558 6.82 20.63 -57.29
N ASP A 559 6.03 21.01 -58.29
CA ASP A 559 6.46 21.29 -59.67
C ASP A 559 7.46 22.46 -59.79
N ASP A 560 7.92 23.08 -58.69
CA ASP A 560 8.93 24.14 -58.66
C ASP A 560 10.27 23.75 -57.99
N GLY A 561 10.44 22.49 -57.58
CA GLY A 561 11.75 21.92 -57.24
C GLY A 561 12.44 22.44 -55.97
N LYS A 562 11.72 22.98 -54.98
CA LYS A 562 12.32 23.35 -53.68
C LYS A 562 11.70 22.58 -52.51
N ASP A 563 12.56 21.87 -51.77
CA ASP A 563 12.24 21.17 -50.54
C ASP A 563 12.09 22.14 -49.36
N PHE A 564 11.17 21.84 -48.43
CA PHE A 564 11.10 22.51 -47.13
C PHE A 564 12.31 22.13 -46.27
N SER A 565 13.13 23.12 -45.88
CA SER A 565 14.02 23.01 -44.72
C SER A 565 13.23 23.35 -43.45
N ILE A 566 13.44 22.55 -42.39
CA ILE A 566 12.88 22.76 -41.03
C ILE A 566 13.37 24.09 -40.44
#